data_AF-W2NRC2-F1
#
_entry.id   AF-W2NRC2-F1
#
_cell.length_a   1.000
_cell.length_b   1.000
_cell.length_c   1.000
_cell.angle_alpha   90.00
_cell.angle_beta   90.00
_cell.angle_gamma   90.00
#
_symmetry.space_group_name_H-M   'P 1'
#
loop_
_entity.id
_entity.type
_entity.pdbx_description
1 polymer ?
#
loop_
_entity_poly.entity_id
_entity_poly.type
_entity_poly.pdbx_seq_one_letter_code
_entity_poly.pdbx_strand_id
1 'polypeptide(L)'
;MSRMETMYQWAQKYAFFRKHYQARTMSPEAWRTIDTAYDNIYNEKSRSLYDFWGPGHEEMSLYETQVNVGLFYVLWFAIIYAVTTPKATQAASKLSYVALVALMALEITVKLTRYDPVIKEMYPFTTPREFLLWGHRFFPILVFTMVSIKKVFYVDMEKHHQRVLVHMLEKNMETVEELQSLNRELLPERESKEETKKKK
;
A
#
# COMPACT_ATOMS: atom_id res chain seq x y z
N MET A 1 -6.28 18.64 -24.14
CA MET A 1 -7.07 17.66 -24.92
C MET A 1 -7.24 16.44 -24.04
N SER A 2 -8.47 15.93 -23.88
CA SER A 2 -8.74 14.75 -23.03
C SER A 2 -8.61 13.46 -23.85
N ARG A 3 -8.21 12.34 -23.21
CA ARG A 3 -8.09 11.03 -23.87
C ARG A 3 -9.45 10.43 -24.26
N MET A 4 -10.56 10.96 -23.73
CA MET A 4 -11.93 10.58 -24.07
C MET A 4 -12.48 11.33 -25.31
N GLU A 5 -11.86 12.43 -25.71
CA GLU A 5 -12.32 13.22 -26.84
C GLU A 5 -12.09 12.48 -28.17
N THR A 6 -12.97 12.72 -29.14
CA THR A 6 -12.83 12.13 -30.47
C THR A 6 -11.78 12.86 -31.30
N MET A 7 -11.22 12.20 -32.31
CA MET A 7 -10.29 12.82 -33.27
C MET A 7 -10.89 14.09 -33.90
N TYR A 8 -12.20 14.09 -34.13
CA TYR A 8 -12.93 15.26 -34.64
C TYR A 8 -12.86 16.46 -33.67
N GLN A 9 -13.06 16.23 -32.37
CA GLN A 9 -12.97 17.29 -31.36
C GLN A 9 -11.54 17.84 -31.24
N TRP A 10 -10.52 17.00 -31.41
CA TRP A 10 -9.12 17.47 -31.47
C TRP A 10 -8.86 18.32 -32.71
N ALA A 11 -9.34 17.89 -33.88
CA ALA A 11 -9.20 18.63 -35.13
C ALA A 11 -9.88 20.01 -35.05
N GLN A 12 -11.06 20.11 -34.40
CA GLN A 12 -11.73 21.39 -34.16
C GLN A 12 -10.90 22.33 -33.27
N LYS A 13 -10.33 21.82 -32.17
CA LYS A 13 -9.47 22.60 -31.28
C LYS A 13 -8.18 23.03 -31.97
N TYR A 14 -7.57 22.15 -32.75
CA TYR A 14 -6.39 22.48 -33.56
C TYR A 14 -6.70 23.58 -34.58
N ALA A 15 -7.83 23.47 -35.30
CA ALA A 15 -8.26 24.50 -36.24
C ALA A 15 -8.52 25.86 -35.55
N PHE A 16 -9.03 25.85 -34.32
CA PHE A 16 -9.17 27.05 -33.50
C PHE A 16 -7.80 27.70 -33.19
N PHE A 17 -6.82 26.92 -32.72
CA PHE A 17 -5.47 27.44 -32.46
C PHE A 17 -4.76 27.93 -33.72
N ARG A 18 -4.98 27.26 -34.85
CA ARG A 18 -4.42 27.67 -36.16
C ARG A 18 -4.93 29.06 -36.58
N LYS A 19 -6.22 29.34 -36.37
CA LYS A 19 -6.79 30.68 -36.65
C LYS A 19 -6.16 31.76 -35.78
N HIS A 20 -5.92 31.47 -34.49
CA HIS A 20 -5.23 32.40 -33.58
C HIS A 20 -3.79 32.68 -33.99
N TYR A 21 -3.06 31.67 -34.46
CA TYR A 21 -1.73 31.85 -35.01
C TYR A 21 -1.75 32.72 -36.28
N GLN A 22 -2.69 32.47 -37.20
CA GLN A 22 -2.88 33.29 -38.41
C GLN A 22 -3.24 34.75 -38.09
N ALA A 23 -3.99 34.97 -37.01
CA ALA A 23 -4.35 36.30 -36.51
C ALA A 23 -3.20 37.00 -35.75
N ARG A 24 -2.01 36.40 -35.66
CA ARG A 24 -0.83 36.89 -34.91
C ARG A 24 -1.06 37.12 -33.42
N THR A 25 -2.07 36.47 -32.84
CA THR A 25 -2.37 36.58 -31.39
C THR A 25 -1.57 35.58 -30.55
N MET A 26 -0.72 34.75 -31.17
CA MET A 26 0.05 33.68 -30.53
C MET A 26 1.50 33.71 -31.02
N SER A 27 2.46 33.44 -30.12
CA SER A 27 3.88 33.37 -30.47
C SER A 27 4.18 32.16 -31.37
N PRO A 28 5.18 32.23 -32.26
CA PRO A 28 5.59 31.10 -33.10
C PRO A 28 6.04 29.87 -32.31
N GLU A 29 6.64 30.08 -31.13
CA GLU A 29 7.05 28.99 -30.24
C GLU A 29 5.85 28.23 -29.67
N ALA A 30 4.84 28.95 -29.17
CA ALA A 30 3.62 28.34 -28.65
C ALA A 30 2.86 27.58 -29.75
N TRP A 31 2.82 28.12 -30.97
CA TRP A 31 2.25 27.42 -32.13
C TRP A 31 3.01 26.13 -32.43
N ARG A 32 4.34 26.17 -32.49
CA ARG A 32 5.18 25.00 -32.77
C ARG A 32 4.94 23.87 -31.75
N THR A 33 4.79 24.21 -30.48
CA THR A 33 4.45 23.23 -29.43
C THR A 33 3.09 22.58 -29.66
N ILE A 34 2.07 23.37 -30.02
CA ILE A 34 0.72 22.87 -30.31
C ILE A 34 0.72 22.00 -31.57
N ASP A 35 1.42 22.42 -32.61
CA ASP A 35 1.53 21.73 -33.89
C ASP A 35 2.20 20.36 -33.73
N THR A 36 3.34 20.33 -33.03
CA THR A 36 4.05 19.08 -32.72
C THR A 36 3.23 18.17 -31.81
N ALA A 37 2.51 18.73 -30.83
CA ALA A 37 1.64 17.94 -29.96
C ALA A 37 0.46 17.32 -30.73
N TYR A 38 -0.13 18.05 -31.68
CA TYR A 38 -1.21 17.54 -32.52
C TYR A 38 -0.75 16.37 -33.39
N ASP A 39 0.40 16.49 -34.06
CA ASP A 39 0.97 15.41 -34.88
C ASP A 39 1.23 14.14 -34.06
N ASN A 40 1.74 14.29 -32.84
CA ASN A 40 2.02 13.18 -31.93
C ASN A 40 0.75 12.49 -31.41
N ILE A 41 -0.33 13.25 -31.18
CA ILE A 41 -1.63 12.72 -30.69
C ILE A 41 -2.43 12.09 -31.84
N TYR A 42 -2.33 12.63 -33.05
CA TYR A 42 -3.06 12.14 -34.23
C TYR A 42 -2.53 10.79 -34.71
N ASN A 43 -1.24 10.50 -34.52
CA ASN A 43 -0.66 9.21 -34.82
C ASN A 43 -0.98 8.18 -33.72
N GLU A 44 -1.76 7.17 -34.07
CA GLU A 44 -2.24 6.14 -33.13
C GLU A 44 -1.10 5.28 -32.56
N LYS A 45 -0.05 5.04 -33.36
CA LYS A 45 1.13 4.28 -32.93
C LYS A 45 1.97 5.04 -31.90
N SER A 46 2.25 6.32 -32.14
CA SER A 46 2.97 7.16 -31.17
C SER A 46 2.17 7.37 -29.89
N ARG A 47 0.84 7.49 -30.00
CA ARG A 47 -0.03 7.67 -28.85
C ARG A 47 -0.07 6.44 -27.94
N SER A 48 -0.23 5.25 -28.50
CA SER A 48 -0.18 4.01 -27.71
C SER A 48 1.19 3.82 -27.05
N LEU A 49 2.27 4.07 -27.79
CA LEU A 49 3.63 4.06 -27.25
C LEU A 49 3.80 5.04 -26.07
N TYR A 50 3.33 6.26 -26.22
CA TYR A 50 3.39 7.29 -25.18
C TYR A 50 2.58 6.90 -23.93
N ASP A 51 1.36 6.38 -24.12
CA ASP A 51 0.46 6.03 -23.01
C ASP A 51 1.04 4.90 -22.12
N PHE A 52 1.77 3.95 -22.70
CA PHE A 52 2.35 2.82 -21.96
C PHE A 52 3.81 3.03 -21.53
N TRP A 53 4.64 3.65 -22.36
CA TRP A 53 6.10 3.74 -22.15
C TRP A 53 6.59 5.15 -21.83
N GLY A 54 5.85 6.18 -22.25
CA GLY A 54 6.19 7.59 -22.05
C GLY A 54 7.04 8.21 -23.17
N PRO A 55 7.45 9.48 -23.03
CA PRO A 55 8.20 10.19 -24.06
C PRO A 55 9.62 9.61 -24.21
N GLY A 56 10.00 9.29 -25.46
CA GLY A 56 11.35 8.85 -25.80
C GLY A 56 11.67 7.40 -25.43
N HIS A 57 10.67 6.56 -25.17
CA HIS A 57 10.85 5.12 -25.02
C HIS A 57 10.27 4.43 -26.26
N GLU A 58 11.13 3.82 -27.06
CA GLU A 58 10.73 2.84 -28.06
C GLU A 58 10.13 1.60 -27.35
N GLU A 59 9.42 0.72 -28.08
CA GLU A 59 8.86 -0.50 -27.49
C GLU A 59 9.96 -1.27 -26.75
N MET A 60 9.97 -1.17 -25.42
CA MET A 60 10.95 -1.85 -24.60
C MET A 60 10.73 -3.35 -24.80
N SER A 61 11.81 -4.11 -25.00
CA SER A 61 11.69 -5.55 -25.21
C SER A 61 10.97 -6.18 -24.01
N LEU A 62 10.16 -7.21 -24.26
CA LEU A 62 9.45 -7.94 -23.19
C LEU A 62 10.44 -8.41 -22.11
N TYR A 63 11.66 -8.80 -22.52
CA TYR A 63 12.71 -9.22 -21.60
C TYR A 63 13.20 -8.09 -20.70
N GLU A 64 13.51 -6.92 -21.27
CA GLU A 64 13.96 -5.74 -20.51
C GLU A 64 12.88 -5.26 -19.53
N THR A 65 11.61 -5.33 -19.97
CA THR A 65 10.46 -4.99 -19.14
C THR A 65 10.32 -5.96 -17.97
N GLN A 66 10.43 -7.26 -18.21
CA GLN A 66 10.36 -8.28 -17.15
C GLN A 66 11.49 -8.13 -16.14
N VAL A 67 12.71 -7.83 -16.59
CA VAL A 67 13.87 -7.62 -15.71
C VAL A 67 13.67 -6.36 -14.86
N ASN A 68 13.27 -5.24 -15.45
CA ASN A 68 13.06 -3.99 -14.71
C ASN A 68 11.94 -4.10 -13.68
N VAL A 69 10.80 -4.68 -14.08
CA VAL A 69 9.67 -4.95 -13.18
C VAL A 69 10.11 -5.91 -12.08
N GLY A 70 10.69 -7.06 -12.45
CA GLY A 70 11.15 -8.07 -11.51
C GLY A 70 12.14 -7.55 -10.48
N LEU A 71 13.14 -6.76 -10.91
CA LEU A 71 14.14 -6.19 -10.01
C LEU A 71 13.52 -5.25 -8.99
N PHE A 72 12.56 -4.40 -9.40
CA PHE A 72 11.85 -3.52 -8.48
C PHE A 72 11.10 -4.31 -7.40
N TYR A 73 10.32 -5.32 -7.79
CA TYR A 73 9.52 -6.10 -6.83
C TYR A 73 10.37 -6.99 -5.93
N VAL A 74 11.46 -7.58 -6.43
CA VAL A 74 12.40 -8.36 -5.61
C VAL A 74 13.10 -7.47 -4.59
N LEU A 75 13.52 -6.28 -5.00
CA LEU A 75 14.14 -5.31 -4.09
C LEU A 75 13.15 -4.90 -2.97
N TRP A 76 11.91 -4.57 -3.33
CA TRP A 76 10.89 -4.24 -2.34
C TRP A 76 10.50 -5.40 -1.45
N PHE A 77 10.52 -6.63 -1.97
CA PHE A 77 10.31 -7.84 -1.17
C PHE A 77 11.38 -7.96 -0.08
N ALA A 78 12.65 -7.72 -0.41
CA ALA A 78 13.76 -7.73 0.54
C ALA A 78 13.67 -6.58 1.56
N ILE A 79 13.29 -5.37 1.13
CA ILE A 79 13.10 -4.22 2.02
C ILE A 79 11.96 -4.50 3.01
N ILE A 80 10.81 -4.99 2.54
CA ILE A 80 9.68 -5.34 3.40
C ILE A 80 10.09 -6.41 4.40
N TYR A 81 10.83 -7.43 3.95
CA TYR A 81 11.34 -8.47 4.84
C TYR A 81 12.21 -7.87 5.95
N ALA A 82 13.19 -7.04 5.59
CA ALA A 82 14.09 -6.40 6.56
C ALA A 82 13.34 -5.50 7.55
N VAL A 83 12.41 -4.68 7.07
CA VAL A 83 11.63 -3.74 7.90
C VAL A 83 10.61 -4.45 8.79
N THR A 84 10.13 -5.63 8.40
CA THR A 84 9.10 -6.39 9.14
C THR A 84 9.63 -7.59 9.91
N THR A 85 10.94 -7.86 9.86
CA THR A 85 11.62 -8.89 10.67
C THR A 85 11.33 -8.76 12.18
N PRO A 86 11.23 -7.55 12.78
CA PRO A 86 10.88 -7.44 14.20
C PRO A 86 9.48 -8.02 14.49
N LYS A 87 9.35 -8.79 15.58
CA LYS A 87 8.07 -9.37 16.04
C LYS A 87 6.95 -8.33 16.15
N ALA A 88 7.30 -7.10 16.54
CA ALA A 88 6.38 -5.97 16.65
C ALA A 88 5.67 -5.61 15.34
N THR A 89 6.26 -5.95 14.20
CA THR A 89 5.84 -5.51 12.87
C THR A 89 5.48 -6.68 11.96
N GLN A 90 5.55 -7.92 12.45
CA GLN A 90 5.28 -9.12 11.66
C GLN A 90 3.83 -9.17 11.14
N ALA A 91 2.87 -8.58 11.86
CA ALA A 91 1.49 -8.45 11.36
C ALA A 91 1.37 -7.44 10.20
N ALA A 92 2.26 -6.45 10.11
CA ALA A 92 2.29 -5.46 9.02
C ALA A 92 2.81 -6.05 7.70
N SER A 93 3.63 -7.11 7.78
CA SER A 93 4.22 -7.75 6.59
C SER A 93 3.16 -8.31 5.66
N LYS A 94 2.12 -8.98 6.20
CA LYS A 94 1.04 -9.57 5.40
C LYS A 94 0.33 -8.53 4.54
N LEU A 95 -0.05 -7.40 5.14
CA LEU A 95 -0.71 -6.31 4.42
C LEU A 95 0.23 -5.66 3.39
N SER A 96 1.51 -5.49 3.74
CA SER A 96 2.52 -4.91 2.85
C SER A 96 2.79 -5.80 1.63
N TYR A 97 2.85 -7.12 1.82
CA TYR A 97 3.01 -8.08 0.73
C TYR A 97 1.76 -8.20 -0.14
N VAL A 98 0.55 -8.17 0.45
CA VAL A 98 -0.69 -8.14 -0.34
C VAL A 98 -0.74 -6.88 -1.21
N ALA A 99 -0.37 -5.72 -0.67
CA ALA A 99 -0.29 -4.47 -1.43
C ALA A 99 0.78 -4.55 -2.54
N LEU A 100 1.94 -5.17 -2.27
CA LEU A 100 3.01 -5.36 -3.26
C LEU A 100 2.54 -6.25 -4.42
N VAL A 101 1.89 -7.37 -4.12
CA VAL A 101 1.36 -8.31 -5.12
C VAL A 101 0.24 -7.66 -5.94
N ALA A 102 -0.63 -6.87 -5.31
CA ALA A 102 -1.67 -6.13 -6.02
C ALA A 102 -1.09 -5.11 -7.01
N LEU A 103 -0.06 -4.35 -6.59
CA LEU A 103 0.64 -3.39 -7.46
C LEU A 103 1.34 -4.10 -8.63
N MET A 104 1.97 -5.25 -8.35
CA MET A 104 2.61 -6.09 -9.37
C MET A 104 1.60 -6.63 -10.39
N ALA A 105 0.44 -7.10 -9.93
CA ALA A 105 -0.62 -7.59 -10.81
C ALA A 105 -1.11 -6.47 -11.74
N LEU A 106 -1.36 -5.27 -11.20
CA LEU A 106 -1.75 -4.11 -12.00
C LEU A 106 -0.68 -3.74 -13.03
N GLU A 107 0.60 -3.72 -12.65
CA GLU A 107 1.70 -3.40 -13.55
C GLU A 107 1.86 -4.43 -14.67
N ILE A 108 1.73 -5.72 -14.36
CA ILE A 108 1.74 -6.79 -15.37
C ILE A 108 0.54 -6.65 -16.31
N THR A 109 -0.67 -6.38 -15.81
CA THR A 109 -1.86 -6.19 -16.65
C THR A 109 -1.72 -5.00 -17.61
N VAL A 110 -1.17 -3.88 -17.13
CA VAL A 110 -1.00 -2.69 -17.97
C VAL A 110 0.12 -2.88 -19.00
N LYS A 111 1.28 -3.41 -18.59
CA LYS A 111 2.46 -3.53 -19.47
C LYS A 111 2.41 -4.73 -20.42
N LEU A 112 1.94 -5.89 -19.95
CA LEU A 112 1.91 -7.12 -20.74
C LEU A 112 0.67 -7.20 -21.62
N THR A 113 -0.50 -6.88 -21.05
CA THR A 113 -1.78 -7.01 -21.76
C THR A 113 -2.11 -5.77 -22.60
N ARG A 114 -1.31 -4.69 -22.50
CA ARG A 114 -1.57 -3.35 -23.09
C ARG A 114 -3.02 -2.91 -22.88
N TYR A 115 -3.59 -3.32 -21.74
CA TYR A 115 -4.97 -3.07 -21.39
C TYR A 115 -5.00 -1.82 -20.52
N ASP A 116 -5.97 -0.94 -20.76
CA ASP A 116 -6.23 0.25 -19.96
C ASP A 116 -7.46 -0.04 -19.07
N PRO A 117 -7.32 -0.80 -17.97
CA PRO A 117 -8.46 -1.12 -17.12
C PRO A 117 -8.88 0.11 -16.33
N VAL A 118 -10.15 0.53 -16.43
CA VAL A 118 -10.87 1.43 -15.50
C VAL A 118 -10.30 2.86 -15.30
N ILE A 119 -9.02 3.09 -15.60
CA ILE A 119 -8.29 4.36 -15.44
C ILE A 119 -8.79 5.37 -16.46
N LYS A 120 -9.07 4.94 -17.70
CA LYS A 120 -9.66 5.82 -18.72
C LYS A 120 -10.97 6.46 -18.27
N GLU A 121 -11.79 5.76 -17.50
CA GLU A 121 -13.08 6.25 -17.01
C GLU A 121 -12.94 7.13 -15.76
N MET A 122 -12.10 6.76 -14.79
CA MET A 122 -11.95 7.53 -13.56
C MET A 122 -11.03 8.76 -13.71
N TYR A 123 -9.98 8.67 -14.55
CA TYR A 123 -8.98 9.72 -14.71
C TYR A 123 -8.63 9.94 -16.19
N PRO A 124 -9.45 10.72 -16.93
CA PRO A 124 -9.28 10.92 -18.37
C PRO A 124 -8.05 11.75 -18.77
N PHE A 125 -7.34 12.30 -17.78
CA PHE A 125 -6.16 13.16 -17.95
C PHE A 125 -4.84 12.46 -17.62
N THR A 126 -4.85 11.32 -16.94
CA THR A 126 -3.62 10.58 -16.61
C THR A 126 -3.42 9.39 -17.55
N THR A 127 -2.16 9.14 -17.88
CA THR A 127 -1.77 7.94 -18.61
C THR A 127 -1.70 6.74 -17.65
N PRO A 128 -1.92 5.49 -18.12
CA PRO A 128 -1.75 4.29 -17.29
C PRO A 128 -0.35 4.22 -16.66
N ARG A 129 0.67 4.67 -17.40
CA ARG A 129 2.04 4.84 -16.90
C ARG A 129 2.12 5.80 -15.72
N GLU A 130 1.52 6.98 -15.81
CA GLU A 130 1.52 7.96 -14.72
C GLU A 130 0.85 7.38 -13.48
N PHE A 131 -0.27 6.68 -13.63
CA PHE A 131 -0.95 6.00 -12.53
C PHE A 131 -0.04 4.98 -11.84
N LEU A 132 0.66 4.14 -12.61
CA LEU A 132 1.64 3.19 -12.06
C LEU A 132 2.79 3.90 -11.35
N LEU A 133 3.31 4.99 -11.92
CA LEU A 133 4.39 5.77 -11.33
C LEU A 133 3.96 6.42 -10.01
N TRP A 134 2.73 6.91 -9.92
CA TRP A 134 2.13 7.33 -8.67
C TRP A 134 2.01 6.17 -7.68
N GLY A 135 1.57 5.00 -8.13
CA GLY A 135 1.52 3.78 -7.34
C GLY A 135 2.87 3.41 -6.73
N HIS A 136 3.94 3.40 -7.53
CA HIS A 136 5.31 3.16 -7.06
C HIS A 136 5.80 4.23 -6.08
N ARG A 137 5.36 5.49 -6.24
CA ARG A 137 5.74 6.58 -5.33
C ARG A 137 4.99 6.53 -3.99
N PHE A 138 3.73 6.09 -4.00
CA PHE A 138 2.92 5.94 -2.79
C PHE A 138 3.24 4.66 -2.02
N PHE A 139 3.65 3.60 -2.70
CA PHE A 139 3.90 2.30 -2.08
C PHE A 139 4.89 2.35 -0.89
N PRO A 140 6.08 2.98 -0.99
CA PRO A 140 7.00 3.13 0.13
C PRO A 140 6.34 3.82 1.33
N ILE A 141 5.62 4.91 1.07
CA ILE A 141 4.96 5.73 2.09
C ILE A 141 3.94 4.89 2.85
N LEU A 142 3.14 4.10 2.13
CA LEU A 142 2.16 3.19 2.72
C LEU A 142 2.81 2.12 3.60
N VAL A 143 3.88 1.48 3.11
CA VAL A 143 4.62 0.45 3.86
C VAL A 143 5.19 1.03 5.16
N PHE A 144 5.89 2.17 5.08
CA PHE A 144 6.47 2.80 6.27
C PHE A 144 5.41 3.29 7.26
N THR A 145 4.29 3.82 6.76
CA THR A 145 3.18 4.24 7.62
C THR A 145 2.56 3.05 8.35
N MET A 146 2.30 1.95 7.64
CA MET A 146 1.75 0.73 8.24
C MET A 146 2.67 0.12 9.29
N VAL A 147 3.97 0.05 9.00
CA VAL A 147 5.00 -0.42 9.94
C VAL A 147 5.04 0.47 11.18
N SER A 148 5.01 1.79 10.99
CA SER A 148 5.04 2.75 12.09
C SER A 148 3.82 2.62 13.00
N ILE A 149 2.63 2.55 12.41
CA ILE A 149 1.37 2.34 13.15
C ILE A 149 1.44 1.04 13.95
N LYS A 150 1.79 -0.08 13.32
CA LYS A 150 1.83 -1.38 14.01
C LYS A 150 2.88 -1.45 15.11
N LYS A 151 4.04 -0.80 14.93
CA LYS A 151 5.06 -0.70 15.97
C LYS A 151 4.54 0.03 17.22
N VAL A 152 3.82 1.13 17.05
CA VAL A 152 3.21 1.87 18.18
C VAL A 152 2.18 1.01 18.89
N PHE A 153 1.27 0.36 18.14
CA PHE A 153 0.27 -0.55 18.72
C PHE A 153 0.88 -1.74 19.47
N TYR A 154 1.99 -2.28 18.98
CA TYR A 154 2.66 -3.40 19.63
C TYR A 154 3.21 -3.01 21.01
N VAL A 155 3.89 -1.87 21.11
CA VAL A 155 4.42 -1.35 22.39
C VAL A 155 3.29 -1.11 23.38
N ASP A 156 2.16 -0.60 22.91
CA ASP A 156 0.99 -0.38 23.76
C ASP A 156 0.38 -1.69 24.27
N MET A 157 0.21 -2.68 23.39
CA MET A 157 -0.26 -4.01 23.79
C MET A 157 0.69 -4.69 24.79
N GLU A 158 2.00 -4.61 24.60
CA GLU A 158 2.98 -5.22 25.50
C GLU A 158 2.92 -4.59 26.90
N LYS A 159 2.84 -3.26 26.98
CA LYS A 159 2.59 -2.53 28.24
C LYS A 159 1.27 -2.91 28.89
N HIS A 160 0.22 -3.14 28.11
CA HIS A 160 -1.06 -3.61 28.63
C HIS A 160 -0.95 -5.04 29.19
N HIS A 161 -0.31 -5.94 28.46
CA HIS A 161 -0.12 -7.33 28.87
C HIS A 161 0.70 -7.44 30.16
N GLN A 162 1.76 -6.64 30.29
CA GLN A 162 2.57 -6.58 31.51
C GLN A 162 1.75 -6.10 32.72
N ARG A 163 0.90 -5.09 32.55
CA ARG A 163 0.00 -4.62 33.62
C ARG A 163 -0.98 -5.69 34.07
N VAL A 164 -1.57 -6.41 33.12
CA VAL A 164 -2.49 -7.53 33.41
C VAL A 164 -1.78 -8.66 34.16
N LEU A 165 -0.56 -9.02 33.74
CA LEU A 165 0.24 -10.05 34.40
C LEU A 165 0.58 -9.69 35.86
N VAL A 166 0.97 -8.45 36.12
CA VAL A 166 1.24 -7.97 37.49
C VAL A 166 -0.03 -8.05 38.34
N HIS A 167 -1.16 -7.61 37.80
CA HIS A 167 -2.43 -7.67 38.52
C HIS A 167 -2.89 -9.11 38.80
N MET A 168 -2.69 -10.04 37.85
CA MET A 168 -2.97 -11.46 38.07
C MET A 168 -2.06 -12.07 39.14
N LEU A 169 -0.78 -11.68 39.18
CA LEU A 169 0.16 -12.15 40.18
C LEU A 169 -0.21 -11.65 41.59
N GLU A 170 -0.57 -10.37 41.72
CA GLU A 170 -1.06 -9.77 42.96
C GLU A 170 -2.32 -10.49 43.46
N LYS A 171 -3.31 -10.73 42.58
CA LYS A 171 -4.53 -11.48 42.92
C LYS A 171 -4.24 -12.93 43.32
N ASN A 172 -3.30 -13.59 42.67
CA ASN A 172 -2.90 -14.94 43.06
C ASN A 172 -2.22 -14.96 44.43
N MET A 173 -1.42 -13.94 44.78
CA MET A 173 -0.83 -13.82 46.12
C MET A 173 -1.90 -13.60 47.18
N GLU A 174 -2.84 -12.67 46.97
CA GLU A 174 -3.98 -12.46 47.87
C GLU A 174 -4.78 -13.76 48.07
N THR A 175 -5.08 -14.48 46.98
CA THR A 175 -5.83 -15.75 47.04
C THR A 175 -5.06 -16.82 47.83
N VAL A 176 -3.74 -16.88 47.70
CA VAL A 176 -2.92 -17.82 48.47
C VAL A 176 -2.93 -17.46 49.96
N GLU A 177 -2.86 -16.17 50.31
CA GLU A 177 -2.97 -15.70 51.70
C GLU A 177 -4.33 -16.04 52.31
N GLU A 178 -5.43 -15.82 51.57
CA GLU A 178 -6.79 -16.20 51.99
C GLU A 178 -6.94 -17.72 52.19
N LEU A 179 -6.36 -18.53 51.29
CA LEU A 179 -6.35 -19.99 51.45
C LEU A 179 -5.55 -20.43 52.67
N GLN A 180 -4.44 -19.75 52.99
CA GLN A 180 -3.65 -20.03 54.18
C GLN A 180 -4.39 -19.64 55.47
N SER A 181 -5.11 -18.51 55.49
CA SER A 181 -5.92 -18.11 56.64
C SER A 181 -7.08 -19.07 56.87
N LEU A 182 -7.81 -19.45 55.81
CA LEU A 182 -8.86 -20.48 55.87
C LEU A 182 -8.33 -21.83 56.37
N ASN A 183 -7.16 -22.26 55.89
CA ASN A 183 -6.56 -23.51 56.36
C ASN A 183 -6.19 -23.43 57.85
N ARG A 184 -5.69 -22.28 58.33
CA ARG A 184 -5.44 -22.06 59.76
C ARG A 184 -6.72 -22.04 60.60
N GLU A 185 -7.83 -21.52 60.08
CA GLU A 185 -9.13 -21.53 60.75
C GLU A 185 -9.78 -22.93 60.77
N LEU A 186 -9.54 -23.74 59.75
CA LEU A 186 -10.05 -25.11 59.64
C LEU A 186 -9.25 -26.14 60.46
N LEU A 187 -7.98 -25.88 60.75
CA LEU A 187 -7.14 -26.74 61.61
C LEU A 187 -7.73 -26.96 63.02
N PRO A 188 -8.17 -25.93 63.78
CA PRO A 188 -8.82 -26.14 65.09
C PRO A 188 -10.21 -26.79 65.00
N GLU A 189 -10.96 -26.61 63.90
CA GLU A 189 -12.22 -27.34 63.69
C GLU A 189 -12.00 -28.84 63.44
N ARG A 190 -10.87 -29.21 62.84
CA ARG A 190 -10.53 -30.62 62.59
C ARG A 190 -10.09 -31.33 63.87
N GLU A 191 -9.30 -30.66 64.73
CA GLU A 191 -8.90 -31.19 66.04
C GLU A 191 -10.12 -31.36 66.97
N SER A 192 -11.04 -30.40 67.01
CA SER A 192 -12.27 -30.51 67.81
C SER A 192 -13.23 -31.62 67.32
N LYS A 193 -13.32 -31.87 66.01
CA LYS A 193 -14.10 -33.00 65.44
C LYS A 193 -13.44 -34.37 65.65
N GLU A 194 -12.11 -34.46 65.70
CA GLU A 194 -11.43 -35.71 66.03
C GLU A 194 -11.49 -36.05 67.52
N GLU A 195 -11.43 -35.05 68.41
CA GLU A 195 -11.62 -35.26 69.85
C GLU A 195 -13.04 -35.72 70.21
N THR A 196 -14.06 -35.24 69.50
CA THR A 196 -15.45 -35.71 69.69
C THR A 196 -15.70 -37.10 69.11
N LYS A 197 -14.94 -37.53 68.09
CA LYS A 197 -15.03 -38.91 67.55
C LYS A 197 -14.30 -39.96 68.39
N LYS A 198 -13.24 -39.60 69.12
CA LYS A 198 -12.52 -40.53 70.02
C LYS A 198 -13.22 -40.76 71.36
N LYS A 199 -14.25 -39.97 71.71
CA LYS A 199 -15.02 -40.07 72.97
C LYS A 199 -16.36 -40.83 72.84
N LYS A 200 -16.65 -41.43 71.69
CA LYS A 200 -17.77 -42.37 71.49
C LYS A 200 -17.21 -43.76 71.21
#